data_AF-A0A6S7I562-F1
#
_entry.id   AF-A0A6S7I562-F1
#
_cell.length_a   1.000
_cell.length_b   1.000
_cell.length_c   1.000
_cell.angle_alpha   90.00
_cell.angle_beta   90.00
_cell.angle_gamma   90.00
#
_symmetry.space_group_name_H-M   'P 1'
#
loop_
_entity.id
_entity.type
_entity.pdbx_description
1 polymer ?
#
loop_
_entity_poly.entity_id
_entity_poly.type
_entity_poly.pdbx_seq_one_letter_code
_entity_poly.pdbx_strand_id
1 'polypeptide(L)'
;MAFYDPAKETTLTVDASLVGLGAILSQIQEDGTIRNISYASRTLTPTERCYSQTEKEALAVVWGCKCFHLYLVGKEFTPYTDHKSLEPIYSPKSKPPPRIERWLLRMQQYLYQVQYRPGSSNPADVLSRQPTET
;
A
#
# COMPACT_ATOMS: atom_id res chain seq x y z
N MET A 1 8.60 7.07 -16.00
CA MET A 1 8.78 5.71 -15.45
C MET A 1 10.26 5.39 -15.47
N ALA A 2 10.78 4.83 -14.38
CA ALA A 2 12.17 4.38 -14.28
C ALA A 2 12.23 2.84 -14.25
N PHE A 3 13.36 2.26 -14.67
CA PHE A 3 13.59 0.82 -14.53
C PHE A 3 13.78 0.44 -13.05
N TYR A 4 13.26 -0.72 -12.67
CA TYR A 4 13.41 -1.25 -11.32
C TYR A 4 14.84 -1.70 -11.07
N ASP A 5 15.39 -1.29 -9.93
CA ASP A 5 16.73 -1.66 -9.48
C ASP A 5 16.67 -2.40 -8.14
N PRO A 6 17.04 -3.70 -8.07
CA PRO A 6 16.97 -4.48 -6.84
C PRO A 6 17.83 -3.93 -5.68
N ALA A 7 18.86 -3.14 -5.96
CA ALA A 7 19.74 -2.59 -4.91
C ALA A 7 19.11 -1.37 -4.22
N LYS A 8 18.13 -0.72 -4.84
CA LYS A 8 17.57 0.55 -4.35
C LYS A 8 16.46 0.34 -3.33
N GLU A 9 16.33 1.30 -2.41
CA GLU A 9 15.26 1.28 -1.41
C GLU A 9 13.91 1.42 -2.10
N THR A 10 13.01 0.48 -1.81
CA THR A 10 11.70 0.39 -2.45
C THR A 10 10.63 0.81 -1.46
N THR A 11 9.73 1.67 -1.92
CA THR A 11 8.64 2.22 -1.13
C THR A 11 7.33 1.96 -1.87
N LEU A 12 6.29 1.65 -1.09
CA LEU A 12 4.96 1.37 -1.61
C LEU A 12 4.01 2.38 -1.01
N THR A 13 3.54 3.35 -1.79
CA THR A 13 2.54 4.29 -1.31
C THR A 13 1.16 3.78 -1.66
N VAL A 14 0.27 3.65 -0.67
CA VAL A 14 -1.10 3.19 -0.88
C VAL A 14 -2.11 4.21 -0.37
N ASP A 15 -3.30 4.15 -0.94
CA ASP A 15 -4.43 4.99 -0.55
C ASP A 15 -5.75 4.28 -0.81
N ALA A 16 -6.73 4.45 0.08
CA ALA A 16 -8.07 3.93 -0.09
C ALA A 16 -9.13 5.03 -0.01
N SER A 17 -9.84 5.23 -1.13
CA SER A 17 -10.98 6.14 -1.17
C SER A 17 -12.30 5.39 -0.93
N LEU A 18 -13.41 6.14 -0.96
CA LEU A 18 -14.74 5.55 -0.94
C LEU A 18 -15.07 4.71 -2.18
N VAL A 19 -14.36 4.94 -3.29
CA VAL A 19 -14.68 4.39 -4.62
C VAL A 19 -13.66 3.37 -5.08
N GLY A 20 -12.38 3.54 -4.72
CA GLY A 20 -11.28 2.76 -5.27
C GLY A 20 -10.07 2.68 -4.35
N LEU A 21 -9.13 1.85 -4.77
CA LEU A 21 -7.82 1.67 -4.15
C LEU A 21 -6.75 2.17 -5.12
N GLY A 22 -5.74 2.84 -4.60
CA GLY A 22 -4.55 3.29 -5.33
C GLY A 22 -3.29 2.72 -4.69
N ALA A 23 -2.32 2.35 -5.52
CA ALA A 23 -1.00 1.93 -5.09
C ALA A 23 0.09 2.40 -6.07
N ILE A 24 1.20 2.89 -5.53
CA ILE A 24 2.35 3.40 -6.28
C ILE A 24 3.60 2.71 -5.76
N LEU A 25 4.32 2.06 -6.67
CA LEU A 25 5.64 1.51 -6.40
C LEU A 25 6.70 2.55 -6.78
N SER A 26 7.54 2.92 -5.83
CA SER A 26 8.59 3.92 -6.03
C SER A 26 9.94 3.45 -5.50
N GLN A 27 11.02 3.98 -6.05
CA GLN A 27 12.38 3.75 -5.59
C GLN A 27 13.09 5.06 -5.30
N ILE A 28 13.85 5.06 -4.21
CA ILE A 28 14.76 6.15 -3.89
C ILE A 28 16.04 5.96 -4.70
N GLN A 29 16.41 6.97 -5.48
CA GLN A 29 17.63 7.00 -6.28
C GLN A 29 18.82 7.47 -5.44
N GLU A 30 20.04 7.31 -5.96
CA GLU A 30 21.28 7.73 -5.28
C GLU A 30 21.33 9.24 -5.01
N ASP A 31 20.66 10.05 -5.83
CA ASP A 31 20.51 11.50 -5.66
C ASP A 31 19.45 11.88 -4.60
N GLY A 32 18.83 10.91 -3.94
CA GLY A 32 17.76 11.10 -2.95
C GLY A 32 16.38 11.36 -3.58
N THR A 33 16.25 11.36 -4.90
CA THR A 33 14.96 11.57 -5.56
C THR A 33 14.11 10.30 -5.54
N ILE A 34 12.80 10.47 -5.32
CA ILE A 34 11.83 9.36 -5.40
C ILE A 34 11.37 9.25 -6.86
N ARG A 35 11.61 8.09 -7.48
CA ARG A 35 11.11 7.79 -8.83
C ARG A 35 10.05 6.71 -8.79
N ASN A 36 8.91 7.00 -9.40
CA ASN A 36 7.83 6.03 -9.54
C ASN A 36 8.14 5.04 -10.66
N ILE A 37 8.01 3.76 -10.33
CA ILE A 37 8.27 2.62 -11.20
C ILE A 37 6.97 2.19 -11.86
N SER A 38 5.95 2.00 -11.03
CA SER A 38 4.67 1.47 -11.49
C SER A 38 3.51 2.01 -10.63
N TYR A 39 2.34 2.05 -11.25
CA TYR A 39 1.10 2.54 -10.68
C TYR A 39 0.05 1.45 -10.84
N ALA A 40 -0.80 1.29 -9.83
CA ALA A 40 -1.95 0.41 -9.88
C ALA A 40 -3.14 1.13 -9.24
N SER A 41 -4.31 1.04 -9.88
CA SER A 41 -5.57 1.40 -9.25
C SER A 41 -6.64 0.37 -9.60
N ARG A 42 -7.65 0.22 -8.74
CA ARG A 42 -8.89 -0.50 -9.06
C ARG A 42 -10.07 0.06 -8.31
N THR A 43 -11.26 -0.18 -8.84
CA THR A 43 -12.52 0.14 -8.15
C THR A 43 -12.83 -0.88 -7.06
N LEU A 44 -13.41 -0.41 -5.94
CA LEU A 44 -13.91 -1.27 -4.87
C LEU A 44 -15.16 -2.02 -5.33
N THR A 45 -15.21 -3.32 -5.05
CA THR A 45 -16.42 -4.15 -5.22
C THR A 45 -17.55 -3.68 -4.30
N PRO A 46 -18.82 -4.01 -4.59
CA PRO A 46 -19.96 -3.64 -3.74
C PRO A 46 -19.77 -4.05 -2.27
N THR A 47 -19.18 -5.22 -2.03
CA THR A 47 -18.87 -5.71 -0.69
C THR A 47 -17.75 -4.91 -0.02
N GLU A 48 -16.67 -4.59 -0.74
CA GLU A 48 -15.55 -3.82 -0.19
C GLU A 48 -15.94 -2.36 0.09
N ARG A 49 -16.91 -1.80 -0.64
CA ARG A 49 -17.46 -0.47 -0.36
C ARG A 49 -18.12 -0.38 1.02
N CYS A 50 -18.68 -1.49 1.52
CA CYS A 50 -19.29 -1.59 2.85
C CYS A 50 -18.28 -1.79 3.98
N TYR A 51 -16.98 -1.88 3.69
CA TYR A 51 -15.96 -2.01 4.73
C TYR A 51 -15.77 -0.71 5.50
N SER A 52 -15.35 -0.82 6.76
CA SER A 52 -14.92 0.36 7.53
C SER A 52 -13.71 1.03 6.88
N GLN A 53 -13.47 2.32 7.15
CA GLN A 53 -12.33 3.03 6.56
C GLN A 53 -11.01 2.29 6.86
N THR A 54 -10.80 1.89 8.11
CA THR A 54 -9.59 1.15 8.51
C THR A 54 -9.42 -0.18 7.75
N GLU A 55 -10.52 -0.90 7.47
CA GLU A 55 -10.46 -2.10 6.64
C GLU A 55 -10.17 -1.80 5.17
N LYS A 56 -10.66 -0.69 4.62
CA LYS A 56 -10.35 -0.25 3.27
C LYS A 56 -8.87 0.11 3.12
N GLU A 57 -8.32 0.83 4.09
CA GLU A 57 -6.89 1.17 4.14
C GLU A 57 -6.02 -0.08 4.26
N ALA A 58 -6.38 -1.00 5.16
CA ALA A 58 -5.67 -2.27 5.30
C ALA A 58 -5.76 -3.10 4.00
N LEU A 59 -6.91 -3.09 3.33
CA LEU A 59 -7.09 -3.72 2.04
C LEU A 59 -6.21 -3.08 0.96
N ALA A 60 -6.05 -1.74 0.96
CA ALA A 60 -5.15 -1.02 0.04
C ALA A 60 -3.70 -1.51 0.15
N VAL A 61 -3.18 -1.64 1.38
CA VAL A 61 -1.82 -2.16 1.63
C VAL A 61 -1.67 -3.56 1.05
N VAL A 62 -2.60 -4.46 1.39
CA VAL A 62 -2.54 -5.88 1.00
C VAL A 62 -2.68 -6.05 -0.50
N TRP A 63 -3.58 -5.28 -1.11
CA TRP A 63 -3.81 -5.29 -2.54
C TRP A 63 -2.61 -4.71 -3.30
N GLY A 64 -2.04 -3.58 -2.85
CA GLY A 64 -0.83 -3.00 -3.42
C GLY A 64 0.36 -3.98 -3.37
N CYS A 65 0.55 -4.66 -2.24
CA CYS A 65 1.59 -5.69 -2.13
C CYS A 65 1.36 -6.86 -3.09
N LYS A 66 0.10 -7.28 -3.28
CA LYS A 66 -0.25 -8.33 -4.24
C LYS A 66 0.02 -7.90 -5.68
N CYS A 67 -0.33 -6.66 -6.06
CA CYS A 67 -0.09 -6.13 -7.40
C CYS A 67 1.41 -6.06 -7.74
N PHE A 68 2.23 -5.66 -6.76
CA PHE A 68 3.68 -5.54 -6.94
C PHE A 68 4.44 -6.73 -6.35
N HIS A 69 3.81 -7.90 -6.21
CA HIS A 69 4.38 -9.07 -5.55
C HIS A 69 5.77 -9.43 -6.09
N LEU A 70 5.94 -9.41 -7.41
CA LEU A 70 7.21 -9.73 -8.09
C LEU A 70 8.36 -8.77 -7.72
N TYR A 71 8.05 -7.54 -7.31
CA TYR A 71 9.04 -6.52 -6.92
C TYR A 71 9.32 -6.49 -5.42
N LEU A 72 8.42 -7.03 -4.61
CA LEU A 72 8.43 -6.89 -3.15
C LEU A 72 8.81 -8.18 -2.42
N VAL A 73 8.64 -9.35 -3.06
CA VAL A 73 9.01 -10.62 -2.45
C VAL A 73 10.53 -10.71 -2.25
N GLY A 74 10.95 -11.10 -1.05
CA GLY A 74 12.37 -11.25 -0.70
C GLY A 74 13.15 -9.93 -0.49
N LYS A 75 12.47 -8.78 -0.48
CA LYS A 75 13.08 -7.46 -0.27
C LYS A 75 12.39 -6.71 0.85
N GLU A 76 13.17 -5.92 1.60
CA GLU A 76 12.63 -4.97 2.58
C GLU A 76 12.06 -3.74 1.88
N PHE A 77 10.86 -3.34 2.27
CA PHE A 77 10.20 -2.14 1.75
C PHE A 77 9.32 -1.46 2.80
N THR A 78 8.96 -0.21 2.52
CA THR A 78 8.15 0.61 3.41
C THR A 78 6.80 0.95 2.77
N PRO A 79 5.70 0.34 3.23
CA PRO A 79 4.35 0.78 2.89
C PRO A 79 4.03 2.12 3.56
N TYR A 80 3.73 3.14 2.78
CA TYR A 80 3.22 4.42 3.25
C TYR A 80 1.71 4.48 3.13
N THR A 81 1.05 4.91 4.20
CA THR A 81 -0.39 5.16 4.28
C THR A 81 -0.66 6.49 4.97
N ASP A 82 -1.73 7.18 4.59
CA ASP A 82 -2.23 8.37 5.27
C ASP A 82 -3.14 8.06 6.46
N HIS A 83 -3.27 6.79 6.84
CA HIS A 83 -4.09 6.36 7.96
C HIS A 83 -3.26 5.92 9.16
N LYS A 84 -3.06 6.85 10.12
CA LYS A 84 -2.24 6.64 11.33
C LYS A 84 -2.65 5.40 12.14
N SER A 85 -3.93 5.03 12.13
CA SER A 85 -4.43 3.85 12.86
C SER A 85 -3.89 2.52 12.32
N LEU A 86 -3.32 2.51 11.10
CA LEU A 86 -2.72 1.28 10.54
C LEU A 86 -1.37 0.93 11.17
N GLU A 87 -0.55 1.91 11.57
CA GLU A 87 0.75 1.63 12.20
C GLU A 87 0.64 0.65 13.39
N PRO A 88 -0.24 0.88 14.39
CA PRO A 88 -0.39 -0.06 15.49
C PRO A 88 -1.07 -1.38 15.08
N ILE A 89 -1.85 -1.40 13.99
CA ILE A 89 -2.52 -2.62 13.49
C ILE A 89 -1.51 -3.60 12.90
N TYR A 90 -0.48 -3.13 12.21
CA TYR A 90 0.57 -3.98 11.66
C TYR A 90 1.68 -4.33 12.67
N SER A 91 1.54 -3.89 13.93
CA SER A 91 2.45 -4.26 15.02
C SER A 91 2.26 -5.74 15.44
N PRO A 92 3.33 -6.48 15.80
CA PRO A 92 3.24 -7.88 16.23
C PRO A 92 2.35 -8.13 17.45
N LYS A 93 2.07 -7.09 18.25
CA LYS A 93 1.26 -7.18 19.48
C LYS A 93 -0.21 -6.79 19.25
N SER A 94 -0.59 -6.45 18.02
CA SER A 94 -1.94 -5.99 17.70
C SER A 94 -2.95 -7.15 17.75
N LYS A 95 -4.21 -6.82 18.03
CA LYS A 95 -5.35 -7.75 17.94
C LYS A 95 -6.40 -7.14 17.01
N PRO A 96 -6.18 -7.19 15.70
CA PRO A 96 -7.08 -6.55 14.75
C PRO A 96 -8.33 -7.42 14.54
N PRO A 97 -9.38 -6.87 13.90
CA PRO A 97 -10.54 -7.65 13.51
C PRO A 97 -10.16 -8.89 12.67
N PRO A 98 -10.92 -10.00 12.72
CA PRO A 98 -10.58 -11.26 12.04
C PRO A 98 -10.36 -11.14 10.52
N ARG A 99 -10.92 -10.11 9.88
CA ARG A 99 -10.68 -9.83 8.46
C ARG A 99 -9.25 -9.31 8.23
N ILE A 100 -8.83 -8.32 9.00
CA ILE A 100 -7.48 -7.74 8.92
C ILE A 100 -6.45 -8.77 9.37
N GLU A 101 -6.73 -9.56 10.42
CA GLU A 101 -5.85 -10.65 10.86
C GLU A 101 -5.54 -11.65 9.74
N ARG A 102 -6.56 -12.07 8.97
CA ARG A 102 -6.36 -12.94 7.79
C ARG A 102 -5.49 -12.28 6.72
N TRP A 103 -5.53 -10.95 6.59
CA TRP A 103 -4.66 -10.24 5.68
C TRP A 103 -3.23 -10.13 6.22
N LEU A 104 -3.04 -9.90 7.52
CA LEU A 104 -1.72 -9.92 8.15
C LEU A 104 -1.01 -11.26 7.94
N LEU A 105 -1.74 -12.38 8.05
CA LEU A 105 -1.19 -13.71 7.73
C LEU A 105 -0.68 -13.80 6.29
N ARG A 106 -1.40 -13.23 5.32
CA ARG A 106 -0.92 -13.18 3.92
C ARG A 106 0.28 -12.28 3.73
N MET A 107 0.41 -11.26 4.56
CA MET A 107 1.51 -10.31 4.52
C MET A 107 2.80 -10.88 5.14
N GLN A 108 2.75 -11.98 5.89
CA GLN A 108 3.92 -12.60 6.52
C GLN A 108 5.03 -13.05 5.53
N GLN A 109 4.69 -13.22 4.25
CA GLN A 109 5.66 -13.54 3.20
C GLN A 109 6.56 -12.35 2.81
N TYR A 110 6.22 -11.13 3.25
CA TYR A 110 6.92 -9.90 2.91
C TYR A 110 7.72 -9.37 4.09
N LEU A 111 8.82 -8.70 3.79
CA LEU A 111 9.62 -7.96 4.76
C LEU A 111 9.24 -6.48 4.65
N TYR A 112 8.45 -5.97 5.60
CA TYR A 112 7.93 -4.61 5.50
C TYR A 112 7.81 -3.91 6.86
N GLN A 113 7.85 -2.58 6.81
CA GLN A 113 7.54 -1.72 7.94
C GLN A 113 6.54 -0.64 7.51
N VAL A 114 5.28 -0.76 7.97
CA VAL A 114 4.25 0.23 7.66
C VAL A 114 4.59 1.55 8.38
N GLN A 115 4.56 2.64 7.63
CA GLN A 115 4.78 3.99 8.15
C GLN A 115 3.63 4.93 7.74
N TYR A 116 3.21 5.76 8.68
CA TYR A 116 2.26 6.83 8.42
C TYR A 116 2.95 8.00 7.72
N ARG A 117 2.31 8.52 6.67
CA ARG A 117 2.72 9.76 6.00
C ARG A 117 1.49 10.67 5.82
N PRO A 118 1.55 11.95 6.19
CA PRO A 118 0.40 12.84 6.04
C PRO A 118 -0.06 12.96 4.59
N GLY A 119 -1.38 12.95 4.37
CA GLY A 119 -2.02 12.87 3.05
C GLY A 119 -1.68 14.00 2.08
N SER A 120 -1.23 15.17 2.56
CA SER A 120 -0.72 16.24 1.69
C SER A 120 0.52 15.85 0.87
N SER A 121 1.20 14.77 1.28
CA SER A 121 2.37 14.19 0.61
C SER A 121 2.06 12.82 -0.04
N ASN A 122 0.79 12.42 -0.13
CA ASN A 122 0.40 11.12 -0.69
C ASN A 122 0.04 11.21 -2.19
N PRO A 123 0.94 10.84 -3.13
CA PRO A 123 0.63 10.83 -4.56
C PRO A 123 -0.42 9.77 -4.96
N ALA A 124 -0.73 8.78 -4.09
CA ALA A 124 -1.70 7.73 -4.40
C ALA A 124 -3.17 8.18 -4.26
N ASP A 125 -3.43 9.30 -3.59
CA ASP A 125 -4.79 9.88 -3.42
C ASP A 125 -5.48 10.19 -4.76
N VAL A 126 -4.73 10.64 -5.77
CA VAL A 126 -5.28 10.89 -7.11
C VAL A 126 -5.75 9.57 -7.76
N LEU A 127 -5.01 8.48 -7.56
CA LEU A 127 -5.29 7.17 -8.15
C LEU A 127 -6.45 6.45 -7.47
N SER A 128 -6.63 6.66 -6.16
CA SER A 128 -7.75 6.08 -5.42
C SER A 128 -9.06 6.82 -5.71
N ARG A 129 -9.01 8.14 -5.96
CA ARG A 129 -10.18 8.99 -6.26
C ARG A 129 -10.65 8.89 -7.72
N GLN A 130 -9.76 8.56 -8.64
CA GLN A 130 -10.06 8.32 -10.05
C GLN A 130 -9.56 6.93 -10.49
N PRO A 131 -10.19 5.85 -10.01
CA PRO A 131 -9.79 4.51 -10.41
C PRO A 131 -10.08 4.32 -11.91
N THR A 132 -9.12 3.78 -12.65
CA THR A 132 -9.35 3.36 -14.03
C THR A 132 -10.15 2.07 -14.02
N GLU A 133 -11.28 2.03 -14.73
CA GLU A 133 -12.04 0.80 -14.94
C GLU A 133 -11.12 -0.22 -15.62
N THR A 134 -10.83 -1.32 -14.91
CA THR A 134 -10.09 -2.47 -15.46
C THR A 134 -11.00 -3.67 -15.43
#